data_AF-A0A8H6CLC9-F1
#
_entry.id   AF-A0A8H6CLC9-F1
#
_cell.length_a   1.000
_cell.length_b   1.000
_cell.length_c   1.000
_cell.angle_alpha   90.00
_cell.angle_beta   90.00
_cell.angle_gamma   90.00
#
_symmetry.space_group_name_H-M   'P 1'
#
loop_
_entity.id
_entity.type
_entity.pdbx_description
1 polymer ?
#
loop_
_entity_poly.entity_id
_entity_poly.type
_entity_poly.pdbx_seq_one_letter_code
_entity_poly.pdbx_strand_id
1 'polypeptide(L)'
;MGLPPAIEFAKADGLNSAQPYQKRPVNKRPVHHTSSRHAPHKRPNLLFIFTTLLFLSGYILQQQTVRSLQLALHPPPTPAIPVTDPVLQKHFGQPPGYGGGGFFYDKFLAKNRPRGGWAKVAYVQLVRRHVEVCGAVMGMREVERGESMAQRIILYPREWDGEVGGGGEGGDGDGDGKEEERRRRETSGRLLRKAAREYKVMLQAVGSIPLAEGSEAVTEEERYPLTNLLSLIHYNRILFLRPSGLILDSTPLDLLFTLPMEQPLLGLSAPEDGSMQPAILLFEPSKETYRDVISSLPEGAYPDGEFLQRVTTTPAPADGESPMTLLAQTSALGDVDAQFNATRFLDTTAYIRLSDPDLPGPEYDIPRQDYVRAMPGSKEARQAWEGVYERFRDARMGVCGLDLERVERHRSEMDDVVARENVETHGKKASEIEG
;
A
#
# COMPACT_ATOMS: atom_id res chain seq x y z
N MET A 1 12.35 2.72 56.05
CA MET A 1 13.71 3.04 55.55
C MET A 1 13.57 3.82 54.26
N GLY A 2 14.01 5.08 54.26
CA GLY A 2 14.54 5.79 53.09
C GLY A 2 13.60 6.30 51.98
N LEU A 3 12.84 7.36 52.25
CA LEU A 3 12.77 8.55 51.35
C LEU A 3 13.96 9.47 51.73
N PRO A 4 14.43 10.47 50.94
CA PRO A 4 13.77 11.35 49.94
C PRO A 4 14.75 11.77 48.77
N PRO A 5 14.78 12.98 48.15
CA PRO A 5 13.81 14.09 48.02
C PRO A 5 13.59 14.66 46.58
N ALA A 6 12.59 15.54 46.47
CA ALA A 6 12.35 16.49 45.39
C ALA A 6 13.28 17.73 45.48
N ILE A 7 13.53 18.40 44.35
CA ILE A 7 14.11 19.75 44.29
C ILE A 7 13.31 20.60 43.29
N GLU A 8 12.93 21.78 43.76
CA GLU A 8 12.23 22.90 43.11
C GLU A 8 13.23 24.05 42.82
N PHE A 9 12.74 25.13 42.18
CA PHE A 9 13.37 26.43 41.85
C PHE A 9 14.09 26.51 40.48
N ALA A 10 13.98 27.57 39.65
CA ALA A 10 13.52 28.94 39.86
C ALA A 10 12.99 29.60 38.56
N LYS A 11 12.14 30.60 38.79
CA LYS A 11 11.61 31.64 37.89
C LYS A 11 12.57 32.83 37.85
N ALA A 12 12.69 33.51 36.70
CA ALA A 12 13.15 34.90 36.65
C ALA A 12 12.52 35.65 35.46
N ASP A 13 11.63 36.58 35.80
CA ASP A 13 11.24 37.78 35.05
C ASP A 13 12.51 38.65 34.79
N GLY A 14 12.65 39.58 33.85
CA GLY A 14 11.77 40.31 32.95
C GLY A 14 12.54 41.54 32.40
N LEU A 15 11.80 42.46 31.76
CA LEU A 15 12.09 43.87 31.44
C LEU A 15 12.83 44.26 30.12
N ASN A 16 12.00 44.81 29.21
CA ASN A 16 11.93 46.21 28.76
C ASN A 16 13.15 46.91 28.15
N SER A 17 12.94 47.48 26.95
CA SER A 17 12.99 48.93 26.63
C SER A 17 13.29 49.10 25.13
N ALA A 18 12.31 49.41 24.28
CA ALA A 18 11.91 50.77 23.87
C ALA A 18 13.05 51.63 23.25
N GLN A 19 12.92 51.83 21.92
CA GLN A 19 13.20 53.00 21.04
C GLN A 19 13.85 54.27 21.64
N PRO A 20 14.64 55.11 20.87
CA PRO A 20 14.07 55.85 19.72
C PRO A 20 14.98 56.33 18.56
N TYR A 21 14.30 56.59 17.44
CA TYR A 21 14.33 57.74 16.51
C TYR A 21 15.58 58.66 16.34
N GLN A 22 15.84 58.95 15.04
CA GLN A 22 16.14 60.26 14.42
C GLN A 22 17.61 60.67 14.13
N LYS A 23 17.97 60.79 12.84
CA LYS A 23 18.13 62.07 12.09
C LYS A 23 19.03 61.90 10.85
N ARG A 24 18.52 62.34 9.70
CA ARG A 24 19.34 62.73 8.52
C ARG A 24 20.13 64.00 8.87
N PRO A 25 21.27 64.22 8.20
CA PRO A 25 21.37 65.47 7.47
C PRO A 25 21.97 65.36 6.07
N VAL A 26 21.67 66.42 5.33
CA VAL A 26 21.92 66.74 3.94
C VAL A 26 23.31 67.34 3.74
N ASN A 27 24.00 66.84 2.72
CA ASN A 27 24.86 67.51 1.72
C ASN A 27 25.63 68.78 2.12
N LYS A 28 26.96 68.75 1.96
CA LYS A 28 27.83 69.87 1.53
C LYS A 28 29.21 69.33 1.12
N ARG A 29 29.55 69.42 -0.18
CA ARG A 29 30.94 69.46 -0.67
C ARG A 29 31.40 70.91 -0.74
N PRO A 30 32.70 71.17 -0.57
CA PRO A 30 33.44 71.79 -1.65
C PRO A 30 34.81 71.16 -1.92
N VAL A 31 35.39 71.67 -3.01
CA VAL A 31 36.44 71.18 -3.89
C VAL A 31 37.85 71.58 -3.40
N HIS A 32 38.88 70.76 -3.65
CA HIS A 32 40.11 71.05 -4.42
C HIS A 32 41.41 70.37 -3.95
N HIS A 33 42.14 69.84 -4.96
CA HIS A 33 43.60 69.65 -5.10
C HIS A 33 44.31 68.67 -4.14
N THR A 34 45.29 67.83 -4.50
CA THR A 34 46.05 67.53 -5.72
C THR A 34 46.90 66.28 -5.41
N SER A 35 47.22 65.50 -6.46
CA SER A 35 48.48 64.77 -6.66
C SER A 35 48.93 63.70 -5.65
N SER A 36 48.98 62.43 -6.07
CA SER A 36 50.26 61.74 -6.33
C SER A 36 50.01 60.27 -6.71
N ARG A 37 50.77 59.80 -7.70
CA ARG A 37 50.75 58.43 -8.24
C ARG A 37 51.42 57.46 -7.25
N HIS A 38 50.79 56.33 -6.97
CA HIS A 38 51.50 55.07 -6.72
C HIS A 38 50.68 53.88 -7.25
N ALA A 39 51.43 52.90 -7.79
CA ALA A 39 51.03 51.78 -8.62
C ALA A 39 50.12 50.74 -7.91
N PRO A 40 49.44 49.86 -8.67
CA PRO A 40 48.38 49.00 -8.15
C PRO A 40 48.98 47.75 -7.51
N HIS A 41 48.77 47.60 -6.20
CA HIS A 41 48.91 46.30 -5.56
C HIS A 41 47.80 46.13 -4.54
N LYS A 42 47.22 44.92 -4.57
CA LYS A 42 46.31 44.30 -3.59
C LYS A 42 44.81 44.44 -3.84
N ARG A 43 44.27 43.53 -4.68
CA ARG A 43 43.02 42.83 -4.36
C ARG A 43 43.06 41.29 -4.61
N PRO A 44 44.13 40.55 -4.24
CA PRO A 44 44.07 39.09 -4.25
C PRO A 44 43.06 38.54 -3.22
N ASN A 45 42.77 39.31 -2.16
CA ASN A 45 41.86 38.88 -1.09
C ASN A 45 40.41 38.78 -1.54
N LEU A 46 39.95 39.62 -2.47
CA LEU A 46 38.55 39.59 -2.91
C LEU A 46 38.26 38.38 -3.79
N LEU A 47 39.19 38.07 -4.71
CA LEU A 47 39.13 36.85 -5.53
C LEU A 47 39.19 35.60 -4.65
N PHE A 48 40.09 35.57 -3.66
CA PHE A 48 40.19 34.45 -2.73
C PHE A 48 38.92 34.24 -1.89
N ILE A 49 38.29 35.32 -1.40
CA ILE A 49 37.03 35.25 -0.65
C ILE A 49 35.90 34.73 -1.53
N PHE A 50 35.78 35.22 -2.77
CA PHE A 50 34.74 34.75 -3.69
C PHE A 50 34.94 33.29 -4.09
N THR A 51 36.17 32.86 -4.35
CA THR A 51 36.45 31.45 -4.69
C THR A 51 36.22 30.52 -3.51
N THR A 52 36.56 30.95 -2.29
CA THR A 52 36.31 30.15 -1.08
C THR A 52 34.83 30.08 -0.74
N LEU A 53 34.05 31.14 -0.93
CA LEU A 53 32.59 31.10 -0.77
C LEU A 53 31.91 30.22 -1.82
N LEU A 54 32.31 30.32 -3.09
CA LEU A 54 31.81 29.43 -4.14
C LEU A 54 32.14 27.96 -3.83
N PHE A 55 33.38 27.70 -3.39
CA PHE A 55 33.80 26.36 -2.98
C PHE A 55 33.02 25.86 -1.75
N LEU A 56 32.80 26.67 -0.72
CA LEU A 56 31.99 26.30 0.44
C LEU A 56 30.53 26.05 0.07
N SER A 57 29.96 26.84 -0.85
CA SER A 57 28.57 26.65 -1.31
C SER A 57 28.42 25.31 -2.04
N GLY A 58 29.35 24.99 -2.94
CA GLY A 58 29.40 23.70 -3.63
C GLY A 58 29.65 22.54 -2.68
N TYR A 59 30.53 22.74 -1.68
CA TYR A 59 30.85 21.74 -0.67
C TYR A 59 29.65 21.41 0.23
N ILE A 60 28.87 22.42 0.64
CA ILE A 60 27.66 22.19 1.46
C ILE A 60 26.58 21.46 0.64
N LEU A 61 26.39 21.83 -0.62
CA LEU A 61 25.47 21.12 -1.52
C LEU A 61 25.89 19.67 -1.77
N GLN A 62 27.19 19.41 -1.93
CA GLN A 62 27.74 18.06 -2.05
C GLN A 62 27.63 17.25 -0.75
N GLN A 63 27.83 17.87 0.42
CA GLN A 63 27.61 17.22 1.72
C GLN A 63 26.13 16.87 1.95
N GLN A 64 25.20 17.71 1.53
CA GLN A 64 23.76 17.44 1.64
C GLN A 64 23.33 16.30 0.72
N THR A 65 23.83 16.25 -0.52
CA THR A 65 23.56 15.16 -1.45
C THR A 65 24.19 13.84 -1.02
N VAL A 66 25.40 13.85 -0.46
CA VAL A 66 26.01 12.62 0.08
C VAL A 66 25.25 12.13 1.31
N ARG A 67 24.79 13.03 2.20
CA ARG A 67 23.94 12.64 3.34
C ARG A 67 22.58 12.10 2.91
N SER A 68 21.94 12.70 1.90
CA SER A 68 20.67 12.18 1.37
C SER A 68 20.84 10.82 0.69
N LEU A 69 21.96 10.60 -0.02
CA LEU A 69 22.29 9.29 -0.60
C LEU A 69 22.66 8.26 0.48
N GLN A 70 23.36 8.66 1.53
CA GLN A 70 23.66 7.77 2.66
C GLN A 70 22.40 7.39 3.44
N LEU A 71 21.42 8.29 3.56
CA LEU A 71 20.09 8.00 4.11
C LEU A 71 19.24 7.13 3.17
N ALA A 72 19.43 7.23 1.86
CA ALA A 72 18.77 6.35 0.88
C ALA A 72 19.39 4.94 0.85
N LEU A 73 20.69 4.81 1.13
CA LEU A 73 21.43 3.54 1.07
C LEU A 73 21.46 2.79 2.41
N HIS A 74 21.29 3.47 3.54
CA HIS A 74 21.15 2.82 4.84
C HIS A 74 19.66 2.76 5.20
N PRO A 75 18.99 1.59 5.08
CA PRO A 75 17.67 1.44 5.69
C PRO A 75 17.79 1.76 7.18
N PRO A 76 16.84 2.52 7.77
CA PRO A 76 16.85 2.74 9.20
C PRO A 76 16.92 1.39 9.91
N PRO A 77 17.72 1.26 10.99
CA PRO A 77 17.71 0.04 11.78
C PRO A 77 16.29 -0.13 12.35
N THR A 78 15.55 -1.05 11.75
CA THR A 78 14.29 -1.54 12.30
C THR A 78 14.59 -2.02 13.72
N PRO A 79 13.76 -1.68 14.72
CA PRO A 79 13.97 -2.19 16.07
C PRO A 79 14.06 -3.71 15.98
N ALA A 80 15.14 -4.26 16.55
CA ALA A 80 15.34 -5.70 16.63
C ALA A 80 14.13 -6.28 17.37
N ILE A 81 13.24 -6.92 16.61
CA ILE A 81 12.14 -7.67 17.19
C ILE A 81 12.81 -8.73 18.07
N PRO A 82 12.54 -8.76 19.39
CA PRO A 82 13.01 -9.85 20.21
C PRO A 82 12.45 -11.13 19.59
N VAL A 83 13.35 -12.00 19.11
CA VAL A 83 13.02 -13.35 18.65
C VAL A 83 12.66 -14.15 19.91
N THR A 84 11.50 -13.86 20.48
CA THR A 84 10.82 -14.82 21.35
C THR A 84 10.27 -15.87 20.42
N ASP A 85 10.78 -17.09 20.51
CA ASP A 85 10.08 -18.25 19.97
C ASP A 85 8.62 -18.14 20.45
N PRO A 86 7.63 -18.05 19.54
CA PRO A 86 6.25 -17.95 19.94
C PRO A 86 5.93 -19.19 20.77
N VAL A 87 5.65 -18.98 22.07
CA VAL A 87 5.16 -20.02 22.94
C VAL A 87 3.85 -20.49 22.32
N LEU A 88 3.83 -21.76 21.89
CA LEU A 88 2.67 -22.43 21.32
C LEU A 88 1.51 -22.30 22.31
N GLN A 89 0.60 -21.34 22.08
CA GLN A 89 -0.61 -21.26 22.87
C GLN A 89 -1.45 -22.50 22.54
N LYS A 90 -2.07 -23.07 23.58
CA LYS A 90 -2.58 -24.46 23.59
C LYS A 90 -3.83 -24.69 22.71
N HIS A 91 -4.25 -23.68 21.97
CA HIS A 91 -5.41 -23.71 21.10
C HIS A 91 -4.98 -22.95 19.83
N PHE A 92 -4.81 -23.66 18.73
CA PHE A 92 -4.88 -23.06 17.40
C PHE A 92 -6.24 -23.39 16.78
N GLY A 93 -6.68 -22.51 15.88
CA GLY A 93 -8.04 -22.44 15.36
C GLY A 93 -8.62 -23.78 14.88
N GLN A 94 -9.87 -24.02 15.27
CA GLN A 94 -10.77 -24.93 14.56
C GLN A 94 -11.61 -24.11 13.59
N PRO A 95 -11.80 -24.55 12.33
CA PRO A 95 -12.84 -23.99 11.49
C PRO A 95 -14.22 -24.26 12.14
N PRO A 96 -15.21 -23.36 11.96
CA PRO A 96 -16.58 -23.63 12.35
C PRO A 96 -17.06 -24.91 11.67
N GLY A 97 -17.41 -25.94 12.44
CA GLY A 97 -17.94 -27.22 11.91
C GLY A 97 -17.00 -28.43 11.97
N TYR A 98 -15.71 -28.27 12.29
CA TYR A 98 -14.77 -29.41 12.38
C TYR A 98 -14.54 -29.84 13.84
N GLY A 99 -15.54 -30.53 14.40
CA GLY A 99 -15.49 -31.09 15.76
C GLY A 99 -14.54 -32.29 15.87
N GLY A 100 -13.24 -32.05 16.05
CA GLY A 100 -12.30 -33.09 16.50
C GLY A 100 -10.85 -33.02 16.02
N GLY A 101 -10.48 -32.08 15.14
CA GLY A 101 -9.18 -32.11 14.43
C GLY A 101 -8.03 -31.26 14.98
N GLY A 102 -8.30 -30.26 15.83
CA GLY A 102 -7.29 -29.27 16.26
C GLY A 102 -6.01 -29.87 16.84
N PHE A 103 -6.12 -30.93 17.66
CA PHE A 103 -4.94 -31.58 18.25
C PHE A 103 -3.98 -32.20 17.21
N PHE A 104 -4.51 -32.75 16.10
CA PHE A 104 -3.68 -33.33 15.06
C PHE A 104 -3.01 -32.25 14.23
N TYR A 105 -3.73 -31.18 13.93
CA TYR A 105 -3.24 -30.05 13.15
C TYR A 105 -2.13 -29.29 13.89
N ASP A 106 -2.31 -29.00 15.18
CA ASP A 106 -1.30 -28.33 16.01
C ASP A 106 -0.02 -29.16 16.09
N LYS A 107 -0.17 -30.47 16.26
CA LYS A 107 0.95 -31.41 16.27
C LYS A 107 1.63 -31.50 14.91
N PHE A 108 0.87 -31.42 13.82
CA PHE A 108 1.40 -31.40 12.47
C PHE A 108 2.22 -30.13 12.21
N LEU A 109 1.70 -28.94 12.53
CA LEU A 109 2.43 -27.68 12.38
C LEU A 109 3.66 -27.59 13.28
N ALA A 110 3.57 -28.08 14.52
CA ALA A 110 4.71 -28.15 15.42
C ALA A 110 5.81 -29.09 14.90
N LYS A 111 5.43 -30.20 14.25
CA LYS A 111 6.37 -31.14 13.62
C LYS A 111 6.96 -30.60 12.32
N ASN A 112 6.15 -29.91 11.51
CA ASN A 112 6.53 -29.37 10.21
C ASN A 112 6.79 -27.87 10.29
N ARG A 113 7.65 -27.47 11.22
CA ARG A 113 8.02 -26.07 11.42
C ARG A 113 8.72 -25.54 10.16
N PRO A 114 8.37 -24.35 9.64
CA PRO A 114 9.10 -23.74 8.53
C PRO A 114 10.57 -23.53 8.89
N ARG A 115 11.45 -23.52 7.88
CA ARG A 115 12.89 -23.29 8.07
C ARG A 115 13.12 -21.99 8.83
N GLY A 116 13.90 -22.02 9.91
CA GLY A 116 14.15 -20.85 10.76
C GLY A 116 12.98 -20.45 11.67
N GLY A 117 11.85 -21.16 11.60
CA GLY A 117 10.69 -21.01 12.47
C GLY A 117 9.63 -20.03 12.00
N TRP A 118 8.50 -20.00 12.73
CA TRP A 118 7.34 -19.16 12.40
C TRP A 118 7.63 -17.65 12.41
N ALA A 119 8.66 -17.21 13.15
CA ALA A 119 9.16 -15.84 13.10
C ALA A 119 9.85 -15.48 11.75
N LYS A 120 10.17 -16.48 10.92
CA LYS A 120 10.83 -16.34 9.61
C LYS A 120 9.88 -16.49 8.45
N VAL A 121 8.57 -16.56 8.69
CA VAL A 121 7.55 -16.55 7.65
C VAL A 121 6.50 -15.48 7.90
N ALA A 122 5.91 -14.95 6.83
CA ALA A 122 4.95 -13.87 6.94
C ALA A 122 3.83 -13.92 5.90
N TYR A 123 2.62 -13.56 6.31
CA TYR A 123 1.60 -13.04 5.42
C TYR A 123 1.94 -11.61 5.03
N VAL A 124 1.84 -11.29 3.74
CA VAL A 124 2.16 -9.98 3.22
C VAL A 124 1.04 -9.47 2.33
N GLN A 125 0.64 -8.23 2.52
CA GLN A 125 -0.24 -7.52 1.59
C GLN A 125 0.44 -6.21 1.17
N LEU A 126 0.48 -5.97 -0.13
CA LEU A 126 0.94 -4.71 -0.71
C LEU A 126 -0.29 -3.87 -1.02
N VAL A 127 -0.39 -2.73 -0.35
CA VAL A 127 -1.43 -1.74 -0.62
C VAL A 127 -0.87 -0.68 -1.54
N ARG A 128 -1.57 -0.39 -2.63
CA ARG A 128 -1.17 0.60 -3.64
C ARG A 128 -2.05 1.85 -3.58
N ARG A 129 -3.33 1.66 -3.24
CA ARG A 129 -4.33 2.72 -3.19
C ARG A 129 -5.00 2.81 -1.83
N HIS A 130 -5.52 3.99 -1.49
CA HIS A 130 -6.22 4.20 -0.21
C HIS A 130 -7.42 3.26 -0.01
N VAL A 131 -8.13 2.91 -1.10
CA VAL A 131 -9.31 2.03 -1.10
C VAL A 131 -8.99 0.60 -0.64
N GLU A 132 -7.78 0.11 -0.93
CA GLU A 132 -7.30 -1.25 -0.60
C GLU A 132 -6.89 -1.41 0.88
N VAL A 133 -6.65 -0.30 1.61
CA VAL A 133 -6.18 -0.35 3.00
C VAL A 133 -7.13 -1.14 3.88
N CYS A 134 -8.44 -0.93 3.73
CA CYS A 134 -9.40 -1.66 4.54
C CYS A 134 -9.40 -3.15 4.20
N GLY A 135 -9.34 -3.51 2.91
CA GLY A 135 -9.19 -4.90 2.47
C GLY A 135 -8.00 -5.59 3.13
N ALA A 136 -6.86 -4.90 3.18
CA ALA A 136 -5.67 -5.43 3.84
C ALA A 136 -5.83 -5.58 5.36
N VAL A 137 -6.44 -4.59 6.01
CA VAL A 137 -6.71 -4.64 7.47
C VAL A 137 -7.66 -5.78 7.81
N MET A 138 -8.70 -6.01 6.99
CA MET A 138 -9.64 -7.12 7.15
C MET A 138 -8.95 -8.47 7.00
N GLY A 139 -8.10 -8.64 5.98
CA GLY A 139 -7.32 -9.86 5.79
C GLY A 139 -6.44 -10.15 7.00
N MET A 140 -5.65 -9.17 7.46
CA MET A 140 -4.78 -9.35 8.61
C MET A 140 -5.53 -9.63 9.92
N ARG A 141 -6.76 -9.09 10.08
CA ARG A 141 -7.64 -9.46 11.19
C ARG A 141 -8.03 -10.93 11.13
N GLU A 142 -8.39 -11.47 9.96
CA GLU A 142 -8.75 -12.88 9.84
C GLU A 142 -7.56 -13.80 10.12
N VAL A 143 -6.34 -13.42 9.69
CA VAL A 143 -5.10 -14.15 10.05
C VAL A 143 -4.82 -14.09 11.56
N GLU A 144 -5.10 -12.98 12.24
CA GLU A 144 -5.04 -12.90 13.72
C GLU A 144 -6.13 -13.76 14.38
N ARG A 145 -7.35 -13.73 13.85
CA ARG A 145 -8.50 -14.48 14.37
C ARG A 145 -8.31 -15.99 14.24
N GLY A 146 -7.68 -16.45 13.16
CA GLY A 146 -7.27 -17.84 12.98
C GLY A 146 -6.03 -18.23 13.78
N GLU A 147 -5.50 -17.32 14.62
CA GLU A 147 -4.35 -17.55 15.51
C GLU A 147 -3.09 -18.02 14.78
N SER A 148 -2.91 -17.62 13.51
CA SER A 148 -1.71 -17.99 12.76
C SER A 148 -0.43 -17.53 13.47
N MET A 149 0.58 -18.42 13.49
CA MET A 149 1.89 -18.12 14.06
C MET A 149 2.77 -17.27 13.14
N ALA A 150 2.42 -17.19 11.86
CA ALA A 150 3.17 -16.41 10.89
C ALA A 150 3.10 -14.92 11.23
N GLN A 151 4.13 -14.19 10.83
CA GLN A 151 4.14 -12.75 10.95
C GLN A 151 3.13 -12.12 9.98
N ARG A 152 2.67 -10.91 10.28
CA ARG A 152 1.70 -10.16 9.46
C ARG A 152 2.33 -8.86 9.00
N ILE A 153 2.39 -8.60 7.70
CA ILE A 153 3.06 -7.42 7.15
C ILE A 153 2.13 -6.72 6.17
N ILE A 154 1.96 -5.41 6.33
CA ILE A 154 1.38 -4.55 5.30
C ILE A 154 2.49 -3.65 4.76
N LEU A 155 2.73 -3.76 3.46
CA LEU A 155 3.53 -2.81 2.70
C LEU A 155 2.64 -1.67 2.24
N TYR A 156 3.09 -0.44 2.47
CA TYR A 156 2.32 0.76 2.10
C TYR A 156 3.23 1.86 1.53
N PRO A 157 2.69 2.80 0.73
CA PRO A 157 3.47 3.89 0.17
C PRO A 157 4.08 4.80 1.25
N ARG A 158 5.39 5.05 1.17
CA ARG A 158 6.12 5.92 2.11
C ARG A 158 5.61 7.35 2.13
N GLU A 159 5.15 7.85 1.00
CA GLU A 159 4.53 9.18 0.85
C GLU A 159 3.27 9.37 1.70
N TRP A 160 2.68 8.29 2.24
CA TRP A 160 1.56 8.40 3.16
C TRP A 160 1.99 8.77 4.59
N ASP A 161 3.28 8.68 4.92
CA ASP A 161 3.82 9.09 6.22
C ASP A 161 4.07 10.61 6.32
N GLY A 162 4.02 11.35 5.19
CA GLY A 162 4.32 12.77 5.14
C GLY A 162 3.20 13.65 5.70
N GLU A 163 3.58 14.71 6.42
CA GLU A 163 2.64 15.79 6.79
C GLU A 163 2.20 16.53 5.51
N VAL A 164 0.89 16.62 5.29
CA VAL A 164 0.32 17.52 4.27
C VAL A 164 0.49 18.95 4.79
N GLY A 165 1.68 19.53 4.62
CA GLY A 165 1.93 20.89 5.09
C GLY A 165 3.38 21.33 5.02
N GLY A 166 3.77 22.00 3.92
CA GLY A 166 5.08 22.63 3.84
C GLY A 166 5.42 23.25 2.49
N GLY A 167 4.52 24.01 1.87
CA GLY A 167 4.87 24.74 0.65
C GLY A 167 3.70 25.40 -0.04
N GLY A 168 3.32 26.59 0.42
CA GLY A 168 2.41 27.48 -0.29
C GLY A 168 1.40 28.17 0.61
N GLU A 169 1.84 29.13 1.42
CA GLU A 169 0.98 30.29 1.67
C GLU A 169 0.70 30.95 0.30
N GLY A 170 -0.57 31.04 -0.07
CA GLY A 170 -1.02 31.83 -1.23
C GLY A 170 -1.30 31.03 -2.48
N GLY A 171 -2.56 30.60 -2.62
CA GLY A 171 -3.09 30.09 -3.88
C GLY A 171 -4.53 29.67 -3.72
N ASP A 172 -5.45 30.63 -3.84
CA ASP A 172 -6.92 30.43 -3.89
C ASP A 172 -7.34 29.72 -5.18
N GLY A 173 -6.83 28.50 -5.40
CA GLY A 173 -7.09 27.67 -6.57
C GLY A 173 -7.33 26.21 -6.18
N ASP A 174 -8.60 25.81 -6.29
CA ASP A 174 -9.16 24.45 -6.21
C ASP A 174 -8.74 23.58 -5.00
N GLY A 175 -9.41 23.81 -3.88
CA GLY A 175 -9.19 23.16 -2.58
C GLY A 175 -9.79 21.76 -2.40
N ASP A 176 -10.70 21.32 -3.27
CA ASP A 176 -11.48 20.09 -3.02
C ASP A 176 -10.65 18.80 -3.12
N GLY A 177 -9.78 18.69 -4.15
CA GLY A 177 -8.98 17.48 -4.37
C GLY A 177 -7.87 17.27 -3.32
N LYS A 178 -7.21 18.35 -2.90
CA LYS A 178 -6.16 18.28 -1.87
C LYS A 178 -6.72 17.91 -0.50
N GLU A 179 -7.90 18.42 -0.17
CA GLU A 179 -8.59 18.11 1.07
C GLU A 179 -9.06 16.65 1.11
N GLU A 180 -9.58 16.14 -0.01
CA GLU A 180 -9.97 14.74 -0.12
C GLU A 180 -8.76 13.80 0.02
N GLU A 181 -7.65 14.11 -0.64
CA GLU A 181 -6.40 13.35 -0.53
C GLU A 181 -5.87 13.32 0.92
N ARG A 182 -5.93 14.47 1.62
CA ARG A 182 -5.60 14.57 3.05
C ARG A 182 -6.52 13.66 3.88
N ARG A 183 -7.84 13.70 3.64
CA ARG A 183 -8.82 12.85 4.33
C ARG A 183 -8.55 11.35 4.11
N ARG A 184 -8.22 10.97 2.87
CA ARG A 184 -7.85 9.59 2.49
C ARG A 184 -6.59 9.15 3.24
N ARG A 185 -5.52 9.97 3.24
CA ARG A 185 -4.28 9.70 4.01
C ARG A 185 -4.54 9.54 5.51
N GLU A 186 -5.29 10.45 6.12
CA GLU A 186 -5.61 10.38 7.55
C GLU A 186 -6.38 9.11 7.91
N THR A 187 -7.35 8.75 7.07
CA THR A 187 -8.15 7.54 7.23
C THR A 187 -7.28 6.29 7.09
N SER A 188 -6.45 6.21 6.05
CA SER A 188 -5.52 5.10 5.82
C SER A 188 -4.52 4.97 6.98
N GLY A 189 -3.89 6.07 7.40
CA GLY A 189 -2.95 6.07 8.52
C GLY A 189 -3.60 5.68 9.85
N ARG A 190 -4.88 6.02 10.08
CA ARG A 190 -5.64 5.55 11.24
C ARG A 190 -5.87 4.03 11.19
N LEU A 191 -6.24 3.50 10.03
CA LEU A 191 -6.49 2.06 9.84
C LEU A 191 -5.21 1.23 9.94
N LEU A 192 -4.11 1.69 9.33
CA LEU A 192 -2.81 1.01 9.44
C LEU A 192 -2.34 0.96 10.90
N ARG A 193 -2.44 2.08 11.64
CA ARG A 193 -2.13 2.11 13.07
C ARG A 193 -3.07 1.21 13.89
N LYS A 194 -4.34 1.08 13.50
CA LYS A 194 -5.27 0.12 14.12
C LYS A 194 -4.79 -1.31 13.90
N ALA A 195 -4.46 -1.68 12.66
CA ALA A 195 -3.96 -3.02 12.33
C ALA A 195 -2.67 -3.37 13.10
N ALA A 196 -1.74 -2.42 13.21
CA ALA A 196 -0.52 -2.62 13.97
C ALA A 196 -0.78 -2.90 15.47
N ARG A 197 -1.74 -2.18 16.08
CA ARG A 197 -2.06 -2.34 17.50
C ARG A 197 -2.94 -3.55 17.81
N GLU A 198 -3.98 -3.77 17.02
CA GLU A 198 -5.01 -4.79 17.31
C GLU A 198 -4.67 -6.15 16.71
N TYR A 199 -4.09 -6.17 15.50
CA TYR A 199 -3.82 -7.40 14.74
C TYR A 199 -2.32 -7.67 14.60
N LYS A 200 -1.49 -6.99 15.41
CA LYS A 200 -0.03 -7.17 15.49
C LYS A 200 0.66 -7.10 14.13
N VAL A 201 0.14 -6.26 13.24
CA VAL A 201 0.68 -6.09 11.89
C VAL A 201 1.94 -5.24 11.93
N MET A 202 2.99 -5.71 11.27
CA MET A 202 4.16 -4.90 10.97
C MET A 202 3.88 -4.05 9.74
N LEU A 203 4.05 -2.74 9.89
CA LEU A 203 3.91 -1.77 8.81
C LEU A 203 5.28 -1.48 8.22
N GLN A 204 5.41 -1.58 6.90
CA GLN A 204 6.66 -1.25 6.21
C GLN A 204 6.40 -0.34 5.02
N ALA A 205 6.95 0.86 5.10
CA ALA A 205 6.88 1.87 4.05
C ALA A 205 7.78 1.48 2.85
N VAL A 206 7.20 1.44 1.65
CA VAL A 206 7.88 1.16 0.40
C VAL A 206 7.95 2.41 -0.49
N GLY A 207 9.03 2.52 -1.27
CA GLY A 207 9.18 3.61 -2.22
C GLY A 207 8.47 3.31 -3.54
N SER A 208 8.15 4.37 -4.27
CA SER A 208 7.78 4.28 -5.68
C SER A 208 9.01 4.14 -6.56
N ILE A 209 8.82 3.60 -7.76
CA ILE A 209 9.86 3.61 -8.80
C ILE A 209 9.71 4.89 -9.62
N PRO A 210 10.81 5.60 -9.96
CA PRO A 210 10.75 6.64 -10.97
C PRO A 210 10.40 6.01 -12.32
N LEU A 211 9.28 6.44 -12.90
CA LEU A 211 8.92 6.07 -14.27
C LEU A 211 9.56 7.07 -15.23
N ALA A 212 9.99 6.60 -16.41
CA ALA A 212 10.66 7.44 -17.37
C ALA A 212 9.77 8.61 -17.82
N GLU A 213 10.36 9.80 -17.89
CA GLU A 213 9.71 11.01 -18.42
C GLU A 213 9.22 10.73 -19.86
N GLY A 214 7.91 10.78 -20.09
CA GLY A 214 7.29 10.49 -21.39
C GLY A 214 6.57 9.14 -21.49
N SER A 215 6.54 8.33 -20.42
CA SER A 215 5.58 7.22 -20.32
C SER A 215 4.14 7.76 -20.23
N GLU A 216 3.20 7.10 -20.91
CA GLU A 216 1.76 7.41 -20.78
C GLU A 216 1.35 7.41 -19.30
N ALA A 217 0.35 8.22 -18.95
CA ALA A 217 -0.05 8.51 -17.57
C ALA A 217 -0.07 7.25 -16.69
N VAL A 218 0.98 7.10 -15.88
CA VAL A 218 1.17 5.96 -14.99
C VAL A 218 0.02 5.94 -14.00
N THR A 219 -0.71 4.82 -13.99
CA THR A 219 -1.78 4.60 -13.01
C THR A 219 -1.20 4.59 -11.59
N GLU A 220 -1.97 4.98 -10.58
CA GLU A 220 -1.48 4.98 -9.19
C GLU A 220 -0.96 3.60 -8.74
N GLU A 221 -1.48 2.53 -9.34
CA GLU A 221 -1.10 1.15 -9.07
C GLU A 221 0.29 0.79 -9.60
N GLU A 222 0.70 1.37 -10.73
CA GLU A 222 2.00 1.14 -11.37
C GLU A 222 3.15 1.91 -10.69
N ARG A 223 2.88 2.66 -9.61
CA ARG A 223 3.93 3.31 -8.82
C ARG A 223 4.61 2.36 -7.84
N TYR A 224 3.96 1.26 -7.42
CA TYR A 224 4.48 0.36 -6.40
C TYR A 224 4.49 -1.11 -6.86
N PRO A 225 5.64 -1.59 -7.36
CA PRO A 225 5.76 -2.93 -7.91
C PRO A 225 5.69 -4.02 -6.85
N LEU A 226 5.27 -5.22 -7.26
CA LEU A 226 5.39 -6.46 -6.50
C LEU A 226 6.86 -6.79 -6.16
N THR A 227 7.84 -6.30 -6.92
CA THR A 227 9.25 -6.47 -6.58
C THR A 227 9.63 -5.86 -5.23
N ASN A 228 8.83 -4.93 -4.68
CA ASN A 228 9.00 -4.43 -3.31
C ASN A 228 8.93 -5.56 -2.26
N LEU A 229 8.22 -6.66 -2.56
CA LEU A 229 8.15 -7.83 -1.69
C LEU A 229 9.52 -8.52 -1.52
N LEU A 230 10.43 -8.43 -2.51
CA LEU A 230 11.79 -8.99 -2.44
C LEU A 230 12.68 -8.28 -1.41
N SER A 231 12.27 -7.10 -0.93
CA SER A 231 12.99 -6.38 0.14
C SER A 231 12.87 -7.07 1.51
N LEU A 232 11.96 -8.03 1.67
CA LEU A 232 11.68 -8.74 2.92
C LEU A 232 12.68 -9.87 3.24
N ILE A 233 13.96 -9.60 3.04
CA ILE A 233 15.10 -10.53 3.13
C ILE A 233 15.29 -11.22 4.49
N HIS A 234 14.60 -10.73 5.52
CA HIS A 234 14.70 -11.29 6.88
C HIS A 234 13.81 -12.53 7.07
N TYR A 235 12.91 -12.76 6.11
CA TYR A 235 12.01 -13.89 6.05
C TYR A 235 12.54 -14.92 5.05
N ASN A 236 12.40 -16.18 5.40
CA ASN A 236 12.76 -17.29 4.53
C ASN A 236 11.64 -17.58 3.53
N ARG A 237 10.40 -17.20 3.86
CA ARG A 237 9.24 -17.41 3.00
C ARG A 237 8.13 -16.42 3.32
N ILE A 238 7.53 -15.85 2.29
CA ILE A 238 6.37 -14.98 2.43
C ILE A 238 5.21 -15.50 1.59
N LEU A 239 4.01 -15.31 2.10
CA LEU A 239 2.76 -15.59 1.41
C LEU A 239 2.08 -14.25 1.15
N PHE A 240 2.23 -13.76 -0.08
CA PHE A 240 1.52 -12.59 -0.52
C PHE A 240 0.07 -12.94 -0.88
N LEU A 241 -0.86 -12.16 -0.34
CA LEU A 241 -2.28 -12.22 -0.68
C LEU A 241 -2.68 -10.88 -1.30
N ARG A 242 -3.57 -10.88 -2.28
CA ARG A 242 -4.12 -9.61 -2.78
C ARG A 242 -5.03 -8.97 -1.72
N PRO A 243 -5.06 -7.62 -1.57
CA PRO A 243 -5.98 -6.97 -0.64
C PRO A 243 -7.48 -7.09 -1.00
N SER A 244 -7.81 -7.32 -2.28
CA SER A 244 -9.19 -7.41 -2.80
C SER A 244 -9.82 -8.81 -2.65
N GLY A 245 -9.56 -9.48 -1.53
CA GLY A 245 -10.08 -10.81 -1.26
C GLY A 245 -10.45 -11.02 0.21
N LEU A 246 -11.16 -12.11 0.48
CA LEU A 246 -11.56 -12.54 1.81
C LEU A 246 -10.84 -13.82 2.20
N ILE A 247 -10.17 -13.78 3.35
CA ILE A 247 -9.67 -14.97 4.03
C ILE A 247 -10.83 -15.54 4.84
N LEU A 248 -11.29 -16.74 4.48
CA LEU A 248 -12.33 -17.44 5.21
C LEU A 248 -11.74 -18.36 6.27
N ASP A 249 -10.60 -18.99 5.95
CA ASP A 249 -9.82 -19.84 6.86
C ASP A 249 -8.31 -19.71 6.57
N SER A 250 -7.55 -19.26 7.57
CA SER A 250 -6.09 -19.14 7.48
C SER A 250 -5.36 -20.48 7.70
N THR A 251 -6.03 -21.48 8.25
CA THR A 251 -5.46 -22.79 8.58
C THR A 251 -4.84 -23.50 7.36
N PRO A 252 -5.56 -23.69 6.24
CA PRO A 252 -4.95 -24.28 5.05
C PRO A 252 -3.88 -23.37 4.40
N LEU A 253 -3.91 -22.06 4.63
CA LEU A 253 -2.89 -21.12 4.15
C LEU A 253 -1.58 -21.26 4.95
N ASP A 254 -1.65 -21.52 6.26
CA ASP A 254 -0.48 -21.76 7.11
C ASP A 254 0.31 -22.99 6.67
N LEU A 255 -0.36 -24.00 6.12
CA LEU A 255 0.28 -25.20 5.58
C LEU A 255 1.24 -24.88 4.43
N LEU A 256 1.00 -23.80 3.67
CA LEU A 256 1.89 -23.39 2.57
C LEU A 256 3.29 -23.01 3.06
N PHE A 257 3.41 -22.51 4.30
CA PHE A 257 4.72 -22.24 4.89
C PHE A 257 5.52 -23.52 5.19
N THR A 258 4.85 -24.67 5.31
CA THR A 258 5.46 -25.95 5.65
C THR A 258 5.93 -26.74 4.42
N LEU A 259 5.57 -26.30 3.21
CA LEU A 259 5.99 -26.96 1.96
C LEU A 259 7.52 -26.98 1.81
N PRO A 260 8.11 -27.96 1.10
CA PRO A 260 9.55 -27.99 0.83
C PRO A 260 10.08 -26.68 0.22
N MET A 261 11.30 -26.30 0.57
CA MET A 261 11.95 -25.05 0.09
C MET A 261 12.43 -25.12 -1.37
N GLU A 262 12.38 -26.30 -1.98
CA GLU A 262 12.86 -26.54 -3.35
C GLU A 262 11.98 -25.86 -4.43
N GLN A 263 10.79 -25.37 -4.06
CA GLN A 263 9.95 -24.50 -4.88
C GLN A 263 10.10 -23.06 -4.37
N PRO A 264 10.99 -22.24 -4.97
CA PRO A 264 11.29 -20.90 -4.45
C PRO A 264 10.17 -19.90 -4.74
N LEU A 265 9.30 -20.17 -5.72
CA LEU A 265 8.31 -19.21 -6.22
C LEU A 265 7.11 -19.96 -6.83
N LEU A 266 5.97 -19.90 -6.15
CA LEU A 266 4.72 -20.52 -6.57
C LEU A 266 3.61 -19.45 -6.56
N GLY A 267 3.01 -19.22 -7.72
CA GLY A 267 1.82 -18.39 -7.86
C GLY A 267 0.58 -19.27 -7.96
N LEU A 268 -0.44 -18.99 -7.15
CA LEU A 268 -1.79 -19.51 -7.39
C LEU A 268 -2.63 -18.40 -8.01
N SER A 269 -3.10 -18.69 -9.21
CA SER A 269 -4.10 -17.89 -9.90
C SER A 269 -5.43 -18.62 -9.83
N ALA A 270 -6.51 -17.84 -9.73
CA ALA A 270 -7.84 -18.40 -9.84
C ALA A 270 -8.07 -18.87 -11.29
N PRO A 271 -8.90 -19.90 -11.50
CA PRO A 271 -9.33 -20.27 -12.85
C PRO A 271 -10.00 -19.06 -13.53
N GLU A 272 -9.77 -18.88 -14.83
CA GLU A 272 -10.38 -17.84 -15.69
C GLU A 272 -9.82 -16.40 -15.52
N ASP A 273 -8.79 -16.17 -14.71
CA ASP A 273 -8.22 -14.84 -14.58
C ASP A 273 -7.32 -14.49 -15.79
N GLY A 274 -7.83 -13.67 -16.70
CA GLY A 274 -7.04 -13.02 -17.75
C GLY A 274 -6.00 -12.01 -17.19
N SER A 275 -6.02 -11.75 -15.87
CA SER A 275 -4.99 -10.95 -15.20
C SER A 275 -3.71 -11.78 -15.01
N MET A 276 -2.59 -11.19 -15.41
CA MET A 276 -1.26 -11.80 -15.33
C MET A 276 -0.74 -11.91 -13.89
N GLN A 277 -1.44 -11.32 -12.91
CA GLN A 277 -1.02 -11.28 -11.51
C GLN A 277 -1.71 -12.37 -10.67
N PRO A 278 -0.95 -13.18 -9.91
CA PRO A 278 -1.52 -14.20 -9.04
C PRO A 278 -2.28 -13.58 -7.86
N ALA A 279 -3.30 -14.30 -7.36
CA ALA A 279 -4.05 -13.89 -6.18
C ALA A 279 -3.32 -14.25 -4.88
N ILE A 280 -2.57 -15.36 -4.94
CA ILE A 280 -1.69 -15.84 -3.87
C ILE A 280 -0.30 -16.07 -4.47
N LEU A 281 0.74 -15.56 -3.81
CA LEU A 281 2.13 -15.77 -4.23
C LEU A 281 2.97 -16.22 -3.04
N LEU A 282 3.50 -17.44 -3.10
CA LEU A 282 4.39 -18.01 -2.08
C LEU A 282 5.83 -17.97 -2.59
N PHE A 283 6.74 -17.31 -1.87
CA PHE A 283 8.14 -17.29 -2.30
C PHE A 283 9.16 -16.92 -1.23
N GLU A 284 10.44 -17.16 -1.54
CA GLU A 284 11.60 -16.73 -0.74
C GLU A 284 12.13 -15.37 -1.24
N PRO A 285 12.07 -14.31 -0.43
CA PRO A 285 12.64 -13.01 -0.80
C PRO A 285 14.17 -13.08 -0.98
N SER A 286 14.67 -12.58 -2.12
CA SER A 286 16.11 -12.56 -2.41
C SER A 286 16.55 -11.22 -3.02
N LYS A 287 17.69 -10.70 -2.53
CA LYS A 287 18.34 -9.52 -3.10
C LYS A 287 18.90 -9.80 -4.49
N GLU A 288 19.36 -11.02 -4.70
CA GLU A 288 19.90 -11.50 -5.96
C GLU A 288 18.79 -11.50 -7.01
N THR A 289 17.64 -12.12 -6.72
CA THR A 289 16.47 -12.09 -7.60
C THR A 289 15.99 -10.66 -7.89
N TYR A 290 15.98 -9.77 -6.87
CA TYR A 290 15.65 -8.36 -7.09
C TYR A 290 16.63 -7.70 -8.07
N ARG A 291 17.94 -7.85 -7.85
CA ARG A 291 18.96 -7.29 -8.76
C ARG A 291 18.82 -7.86 -10.16
N ASP A 292 18.58 -9.16 -10.29
CA ASP A 292 18.44 -9.82 -11.58
C ASP A 292 17.24 -9.26 -12.35
N VAL A 293 16.07 -9.14 -11.71
CA VAL A 293 14.85 -8.56 -12.31
C VAL A 293 15.07 -7.11 -12.70
N ILE A 294 15.64 -6.29 -11.80
CA ILE A 294 15.86 -4.87 -12.10
C ILE A 294 16.91 -4.68 -13.20
N SER A 295 17.93 -5.54 -13.27
CA SER A 295 18.99 -5.47 -14.29
C SER A 295 18.55 -5.92 -15.68
N SER A 296 17.50 -6.75 -15.79
CA SER A 296 16.98 -7.22 -17.08
C SER A 296 15.98 -6.24 -17.71
N LEU A 297 15.54 -5.22 -16.98
CA LEU A 297 14.52 -4.29 -17.44
C LEU A 297 15.11 -3.16 -18.31
N PRO A 298 14.44 -2.80 -19.42
CA PRO A 298 14.69 -1.54 -20.10
C PRO A 298 14.50 -0.35 -19.14
N GLU A 299 15.22 0.74 -19.39
CA GLU A 299 15.07 1.98 -18.63
C GLU A 299 13.61 2.46 -18.69
N GLY A 300 12.97 2.64 -17.53
CA GLY A 300 11.58 3.05 -17.42
C GLY A 300 10.54 1.93 -17.54
N ALA A 301 10.94 0.67 -17.71
CA ALA A 301 10.00 -0.45 -17.76
C ALA A 301 9.46 -0.84 -16.37
N TYR A 302 8.17 -1.18 -16.30
CA TYR A 302 7.53 -1.63 -15.06
C TYR A 302 7.94 -3.08 -14.74
N PRO A 303 8.44 -3.37 -13.51
CA PRO A 303 9.14 -4.61 -13.22
C PRO A 303 8.23 -5.82 -12.97
N ASP A 304 6.93 -5.63 -12.73
CA ASP A 304 6.05 -6.74 -12.34
C ASP A 304 5.96 -7.80 -13.44
N GLY A 305 5.93 -7.41 -14.71
CA GLY A 305 5.88 -8.36 -15.82
C GLY A 305 7.08 -9.32 -15.81
N GLU A 306 8.30 -8.79 -15.72
CA GLU A 306 9.53 -9.58 -15.64
C GLU A 306 9.62 -10.41 -14.34
N PHE A 307 9.15 -9.85 -13.23
CA PHE A 307 9.08 -10.58 -11.97
C PHE A 307 8.12 -11.77 -12.06
N LEU A 308 6.93 -11.56 -12.62
CA LEU A 308 5.88 -12.57 -12.74
C LEU A 308 6.22 -13.64 -13.79
N GLN A 309 6.99 -13.32 -14.83
CA GLN A 309 7.51 -14.34 -15.76
C GLN A 309 8.41 -15.38 -15.06
N ARG A 310 9.04 -15.03 -13.95
CA ARG A 310 9.85 -15.97 -13.15
C ARG A 310 8.98 -16.82 -12.23
N VAL A 311 7.73 -16.43 -11.99
CA VAL A 311 6.77 -17.16 -11.15
C VAL A 311 6.26 -18.37 -11.89
N THR A 312 6.46 -19.55 -11.32
CA THR A 312 5.72 -20.73 -11.78
C THR A 312 4.30 -20.61 -11.25
N THR A 313 3.37 -20.31 -12.14
CA THR A 313 1.94 -20.24 -11.82
C THR A 313 1.31 -21.61 -12.01
N THR A 314 0.60 -22.07 -10.99
CA THR A 314 -0.25 -23.26 -11.09
C THR A 314 -1.69 -22.83 -10.88
N PRO A 315 -2.65 -23.40 -11.62
CA PRO A 315 -4.06 -23.18 -11.32
C PRO A 315 -4.33 -23.65 -9.89
N ALA A 316 -5.26 -22.97 -9.20
CA ALA A 316 -5.76 -23.47 -7.93
C ALA A 316 -6.25 -24.93 -8.09
N PRO A 317 -6.04 -25.80 -7.09
CA PRO A 317 -6.49 -27.19 -7.17
C PRO A 317 -8.00 -27.20 -7.43
N ALA A 318 -8.40 -27.86 -8.53
CA ALA A 318 -9.81 -28.05 -8.87
C ALA A 318 -10.47 -28.94 -7.81
N ASP A 319 -11.74 -28.67 -7.52
CA ASP A 319 -12.58 -29.45 -6.62
C ASP A 319 -12.59 -30.92 -7.10
N GLY A 320 -11.76 -31.78 -6.50
CA GLY A 320 -11.57 -33.13 -7.02
C GLY A 320 -10.87 -34.11 -6.08
N GLU A 321 -9.84 -33.69 -5.34
CA GLU A 321 -9.05 -34.64 -4.53
C GLU A 321 -8.78 -34.18 -3.10
N SER A 322 -8.94 -32.90 -2.78
CA SER A 322 -8.78 -32.37 -1.43
C SER A 322 -10.12 -31.89 -0.87
N PRO A 323 -10.38 -32.08 0.44
CA PRO A 323 -11.58 -31.54 1.07
C PRO A 323 -11.56 -30.01 1.20
N MET A 324 -10.46 -29.35 0.82
CA MET A 324 -10.23 -27.91 0.98
C MET A 324 -9.81 -27.29 -0.34
N THR A 325 -10.40 -26.13 -0.64
CA THR A 325 -10.12 -25.31 -1.82
C THR A 325 -9.28 -24.11 -1.37
N LEU A 326 -8.02 -24.02 -1.80
CA LEU A 326 -7.12 -22.95 -1.33
C LEU A 326 -7.49 -21.55 -1.85
N LEU A 327 -7.95 -21.48 -3.10
CA LEU A 327 -8.27 -20.24 -3.78
C LEU A 327 -9.49 -20.46 -4.66
N ALA A 328 -10.51 -19.62 -4.48
CA ALA A 328 -11.64 -19.49 -5.39
C ALA A 328 -11.81 -18.04 -5.84
N GLN A 329 -12.61 -17.83 -6.89
CA GLN A 329 -12.95 -16.50 -7.39
C GLN A 329 -14.45 -16.38 -7.63
N THR A 330 -14.99 -15.20 -7.35
CA THR A 330 -16.43 -14.92 -7.50
C THR A 330 -16.90 -15.02 -8.96
N SER A 331 -16.09 -14.59 -9.94
CA SER A 331 -16.44 -14.71 -11.36
C SER A 331 -16.63 -16.15 -11.82
N ALA A 332 -15.91 -17.11 -11.24
CA ALA A 332 -16.03 -18.53 -11.59
C ALA A 332 -17.38 -19.13 -11.15
N LEU A 333 -18.14 -18.42 -10.30
CA LEU A 333 -19.47 -18.85 -9.87
C LEU A 333 -20.51 -18.77 -11.00
N GLY A 334 -20.21 -18.07 -12.10
CA GLY A 334 -21.09 -17.98 -13.27
C GLY A 334 -21.29 -19.32 -14.00
N ASP A 335 -20.24 -20.15 -14.05
CA ASP A 335 -20.16 -21.36 -14.88
C ASP A 335 -20.14 -22.66 -14.05
N VAL A 336 -20.70 -22.62 -12.83
CA VAL A 336 -20.71 -23.80 -11.95
C VAL A 336 -21.66 -24.89 -12.44
N ASP A 337 -21.34 -26.14 -12.08
CA ASP A 337 -22.17 -27.28 -12.40
C ASP A 337 -23.49 -27.31 -11.58
N ALA A 338 -24.38 -28.22 -11.95
CA ALA A 338 -25.64 -28.42 -11.24
C ALA A 338 -25.47 -29.04 -9.84
N GLN A 339 -24.27 -29.50 -9.47
CA GLN A 339 -23.97 -30.12 -8.18
C GLN A 339 -23.35 -29.13 -7.18
N PHE A 340 -23.09 -27.89 -7.62
CA PHE A 340 -22.55 -26.82 -6.78
C PHE A 340 -23.39 -26.62 -5.52
N ASN A 341 -22.71 -26.53 -4.39
CA ASN A 341 -23.33 -26.33 -3.08
C ASN A 341 -22.68 -25.12 -2.40
N ALA A 342 -23.48 -24.08 -2.13
CA ALA A 342 -22.98 -22.83 -1.58
C ALA A 342 -22.36 -23.01 -0.19
N THR A 343 -22.98 -23.82 0.66
CA THR A 343 -22.51 -24.02 2.04
C THR A 343 -21.18 -24.74 2.04
N ARG A 344 -21.07 -25.84 1.28
CA ARG A 344 -19.82 -26.57 1.12
C ARG A 344 -18.72 -25.67 0.58
N PHE A 345 -19.00 -24.90 -0.47
CA PHE A 345 -18.05 -23.96 -1.05
C PHE A 345 -17.49 -22.98 -0.01
N LEU A 346 -18.35 -22.36 0.79
CA LEU A 346 -17.92 -21.41 1.82
C LEU A 346 -17.17 -22.06 2.99
N ASP A 347 -17.54 -23.29 3.35
CA ASP A 347 -16.92 -24.02 4.47
C ASP A 347 -15.56 -24.63 4.10
N THR A 348 -15.36 -24.99 2.82
CA THR A 348 -14.13 -25.65 2.36
C THR A 348 -13.13 -24.71 1.71
N THR A 349 -13.51 -23.45 1.45
CA THR A 349 -12.62 -22.50 0.77
C THR A 349 -11.81 -21.68 1.77
N ALA A 350 -10.50 -21.58 1.55
CA ALA A 350 -9.58 -20.84 2.41
C ALA A 350 -9.60 -19.33 2.12
N TYR A 351 -9.48 -18.98 0.84
CA TYR A 351 -9.38 -17.61 0.37
C TYR A 351 -10.20 -17.41 -0.90
N ILE A 352 -11.04 -16.37 -0.91
CA ILE A 352 -11.86 -15.99 -2.05
C ILE A 352 -11.39 -14.65 -2.59
N ARG A 353 -11.06 -14.61 -3.87
CA ARG A 353 -10.83 -13.36 -4.60
C ARG A 353 -12.17 -12.83 -5.12
N LEU A 354 -12.48 -11.57 -4.78
CA LEU A 354 -13.65 -10.88 -5.29
C LEU A 354 -13.22 -10.12 -6.55
N SER A 355 -13.58 -10.63 -7.71
CA SER A 355 -13.11 -10.13 -8.99
C SER A 355 -14.12 -10.55 -10.06
N ASP A 356 -15.10 -9.70 -10.29
CA ASP A 356 -16.15 -9.89 -11.28
C ASP A 356 -15.94 -8.86 -12.41
N PRO A 357 -15.81 -9.26 -13.69
CA PRO A 357 -15.48 -8.35 -14.79
C PRO A 357 -16.43 -7.17 -14.94
N ASP A 358 -17.70 -7.36 -14.59
CA ASP A 358 -18.75 -6.33 -14.68
C ASP A 358 -18.73 -5.33 -13.51
N LEU A 359 -17.90 -5.56 -12.49
CA LEU A 359 -17.86 -4.76 -11.27
C LEU A 359 -16.48 -4.13 -11.05
N PRO A 360 -16.40 -2.87 -10.55
CA PRO A 360 -15.14 -2.19 -10.29
C PRO A 360 -14.34 -2.76 -9.10
N GLY A 361 -14.98 -3.59 -8.28
CA GLY A 361 -14.39 -4.22 -7.09
C GLY A 361 -15.36 -4.25 -5.90
N PRO A 362 -15.07 -5.06 -4.88
CA PRO A 362 -15.92 -5.18 -3.70
C PRO A 362 -15.89 -3.95 -2.78
N GLU A 363 -14.95 -3.02 -2.99
CA GLU A 363 -14.83 -1.81 -2.18
C GLU A 363 -15.83 -0.72 -2.57
N TYR A 364 -16.53 -0.87 -3.70
CA TYR A 364 -17.38 0.17 -4.27
C TYR A 364 -18.87 -0.08 -4.09
N ASP A 365 -19.61 0.99 -3.84
CA ASP A 365 -21.08 1.03 -3.83
C ASP A 365 -21.58 1.09 -5.27
N ILE A 366 -22.05 -0.05 -5.75
CA ILE A 366 -22.44 -0.25 -7.14
C ILE A 366 -23.96 -0.06 -7.27
N PRO A 367 -24.44 0.63 -8.33
CA PRO A 367 -25.88 0.72 -8.59
C PRO A 367 -26.55 -0.66 -8.63
N ARG A 368 -27.71 -0.79 -8.01
CA ARG A 368 -28.44 -2.07 -7.88
C ARG A 368 -28.62 -2.82 -9.21
N GLN A 369 -28.79 -2.10 -10.31
CA GLN A 369 -28.97 -2.70 -11.64
C GLN A 369 -27.72 -3.46 -12.10
N ASP A 370 -26.54 -2.88 -11.88
CA ASP A 370 -25.27 -3.48 -12.27
C ASP A 370 -24.90 -4.62 -11.32
N TYR A 371 -25.17 -4.46 -10.02
CA TYR A 371 -25.00 -5.52 -9.01
C TYR A 371 -25.83 -6.77 -9.35
N VAL A 372 -27.10 -6.61 -9.74
CA VAL A 372 -27.97 -7.74 -10.13
C VAL A 372 -27.54 -8.35 -11.46
N ARG A 373 -27.01 -7.56 -12.39
CA ARG A 373 -26.51 -8.06 -13.69
C ARG A 373 -25.31 -8.98 -13.52
N ALA A 374 -24.41 -8.66 -12.60
CA ALA A 374 -23.21 -9.44 -12.31
C ALA A 374 -23.50 -10.77 -11.55
N MET A 375 -24.71 -10.96 -11.04
CA MET A 375 -25.04 -12.15 -10.24
C MET A 375 -25.03 -13.44 -11.08
N PRO A 376 -24.51 -14.55 -10.53
CA PRO A 376 -24.66 -15.86 -11.14
C PRO A 376 -26.13 -16.26 -11.38
N GLY A 377 -26.36 -17.05 -12.42
CA GLY A 377 -27.69 -17.53 -12.80
C GLY A 377 -28.26 -18.57 -11.82
N SER A 378 -27.40 -19.50 -11.36
CA SER A 378 -27.76 -20.56 -10.40
C SER A 378 -28.11 -19.99 -9.02
N LYS A 379 -29.12 -20.57 -8.36
CA LYS A 379 -29.58 -20.13 -7.03
C LYS A 379 -28.49 -20.32 -5.97
N GLU A 380 -27.83 -21.48 -5.96
CA GLU A 380 -26.75 -21.79 -5.02
C GLU A 380 -25.54 -20.88 -5.28
N ALA A 381 -25.14 -20.72 -6.54
CA ALA A 381 -24.04 -19.83 -6.92
C ALA A 381 -24.32 -18.37 -6.53
N ARG A 382 -25.55 -17.89 -6.75
CA ARG A 382 -26.00 -16.56 -6.33
C ARG A 382 -25.94 -16.40 -4.81
N GLN A 383 -26.39 -17.40 -4.05
CA GLN A 383 -26.33 -17.36 -2.59
C GLN A 383 -24.88 -17.28 -2.09
N ALA A 384 -23.96 -18.06 -2.68
CA ALA A 384 -22.54 -17.98 -2.33
C ALA A 384 -21.94 -16.61 -2.70
N TRP A 385 -22.22 -16.13 -3.91
CA TRP A 385 -21.73 -14.86 -4.42
C TRP A 385 -22.20 -13.67 -3.57
N GLU A 386 -23.51 -13.58 -3.32
CA GLU A 386 -24.11 -12.55 -2.46
C GLU A 386 -23.53 -12.65 -1.05
N GLY A 387 -23.46 -13.85 -0.46
CA GLY A 387 -22.92 -14.05 0.87
C GLY A 387 -21.46 -13.57 1.03
N VAL A 388 -20.64 -13.74 -0.02
CA VAL A 388 -19.25 -13.26 -0.05
C VAL A 388 -19.18 -11.74 -0.12
N TYR A 389 -19.95 -11.09 -1.00
CA TYR A 389 -20.00 -9.63 -1.11
C TYR A 389 -20.57 -8.97 0.14
N GLU A 390 -21.63 -9.54 0.72
CA GLU A 390 -22.22 -9.04 1.97
C GLU A 390 -21.25 -9.21 3.14
N ARG A 391 -20.58 -10.35 3.25
CA ARG A 391 -19.53 -10.55 4.27
C ARG A 391 -18.40 -9.54 4.12
N PHE A 392 -18.00 -9.19 2.89
CA PHE A 392 -17.01 -8.14 2.66
C PHE A 392 -17.51 -6.78 3.14
N ARG A 393 -18.73 -6.38 2.75
CA ARG A 393 -19.36 -5.12 3.15
C ARG A 393 -19.48 -5.00 4.67
N ASP A 394 -19.99 -6.05 5.31
CA ASP A 394 -20.18 -6.11 6.77
C ASP A 394 -18.84 -6.06 7.50
N ALA A 395 -17.80 -6.74 6.99
CA ALA A 395 -16.46 -6.66 7.52
C ALA A 395 -15.86 -5.26 7.32
N ARG A 396 -16.09 -4.59 6.19
CA ARG A 396 -15.60 -3.23 5.93
C ARG A 396 -16.16 -2.25 6.96
N MET A 397 -17.47 -2.33 7.21
CA MET A 397 -18.13 -1.54 8.25
C MET A 397 -17.68 -1.93 9.67
N GLY A 398 -17.69 -3.22 10.00
CA GLY A 398 -17.38 -3.70 11.35
C GLY A 398 -15.91 -3.56 11.76
N VAL A 399 -14.99 -3.70 10.81
CA VAL A 399 -13.54 -3.66 11.05
C VAL A 399 -12.98 -2.26 10.82
N CYS A 400 -13.34 -1.59 9.72
CA CYS A 400 -12.76 -0.30 9.38
C CYS A 400 -13.64 0.89 9.78
N GLY A 401 -14.93 0.68 10.04
CA GLY A 401 -15.89 1.76 10.23
C GLY A 401 -16.07 2.58 8.95
N LEU A 402 -15.88 1.96 7.79
CA LEU A 402 -15.96 2.59 6.47
C LEU A 402 -17.08 1.93 5.66
N ASP A 403 -17.90 2.76 5.05
CA ASP A 403 -18.85 2.33 4.04
C ASP A 403 -18.12 2.06 2.71
N LEU A 404 -18.85 1.54 1.73
CA LEU A 404 -18.34 1.35 0.38
C LEU A 404 -18.07 2.70 -0.29
N GLU A 405 -17.04 2.73 -1.14
CA GLU A 405 -16.65 3.93 -1.89
C GLU A 405 -17.62 4.19 -3.04
N ARG A 406 -17.87 5.45 -3.36
CA ARG A 406 -18.72 5.76 -4.52
C ARG A 406 -17.97 5.42 -5.80
N VAL A 407 -18.65 4.80 -6.75
CA VAL A 407 -18.13 4.67 -8.11
C VAL A 407 -18.04 6.08 -8.70
N GLU A 408 -16.81 6.56 -8.89
CA GLU A 408 -16.55 7.75 -9.68
C GLU A 408 -16.88 7.39 -11.14
N ARG A 409 -18.14 7.59 -11.56
CA ARG A 409 -18.47 7.49 -12.98
C ARG A 409 -17.60 8.51 -13.69
N HIS A 410 -16.67 8.02 -14.51
CA HIS A 410 -16.00 8.89 -15.47
C HIS A 410 -17.08 9.68 -16.18
N ARG A 411 -16.97 11.00 -16.07
CA ARG A 411 -17.93 12.00 -16.54
C ARG A 411 -18.19 11.93 -18.06
N SER A 412 -17.55 11.00 -18.79
CA SER A 412 -17.74 10.78 -20.22
C SER A 412 -19.13 10.27 -20.59
N GLU A 413 -19.82 9.51 -19.73
CA GLU A 413 -21.19 9.05 -20.05
C GLU A 413 -22.25 10.16 -19.83
N MET A 414 -22.03 11.06 -18.87
CA MET A 414 -22.94 12.21 -18.68
C MET A 414 -22.74 13.26 -19.76
N ASP A 415 -21.52 13.47 -20.25
CA ASP A 415 -21.27 14.36 -21.39
C ASP A 415 -21.86 13.78 -22.69
N ASP A 416 -21.90 12.46 -22.87
CA ASP A 416 -22.57 11.82 -24.01
C ASP A 416 -24.11 11.88 -23.95
N VAL A 417 -24.71 11.84 -22.75
CA VAL A 417 -26.16 12.02 -22.58
C VAL A 417 -26.54 13.49 -22.80
N VAL A 418 -25.75 14.44 -22.29
CA VAL A 418 -25.96 15.89 -22.50
C VAL A 418 -25.68 16.29 -23.95
N ALA A 419 -24.72 15.65 -24.64
CA ALA A 419 -24.49 15.86 -26.06
C ALA A 419 -25.67 15.34 -26.91
N ARG A 420 -26.26 14.20 -26.53
CA ARG A 420 -27.45 13.64 -27.21
C ARG A 420 -28.70 14.50 -27.02
N GLU A 421 -28.94 15.06 -25.82
CA GLU A 421 -30.06 15.99 -25.57
C GLU A 421 -29.91 17.33 -26.32
N ASN A 422 -28.68 17.84 -26.47
CA ASN A 422 -28.42 19.08 -27.20
C ASN A 422 -28.56 18.92 -28.73
N VAL A 423 -28.29 17.73 -29.28
CA VAL A 423 -28.52 17.43 -30.71
C VAL A 423 -30.01 17.34 -31.03
N GLU A 424 -30.83 16.77 -30.14
CA GLU A 424 -32.28 16.68 -30.34
C GLU A 424 -33.00 18.04 -30.22
N THR A 425 -32.52 18.92 -29.34
CA THR A 425 -33.08 20.28 -29.18
C THR A 425 -32.64 21.25 -30.27
N HIS A 426 -31.45 21.09 -30.87
CA HIS A 426 -31.04 21.86 -32.05
C HIS A 426 -31.61 21.33 -33.36
N GLY A 427 -31.85 20.02 -33.48
CA GLY A 427 -32.50 19.41 -34.65
C GLY A 427 -33.97 19.84 -34.82
N LYS A 428 -34.72 19.99 -33.72
CA LYS A 428 -36.12 20.46 -33.76
C LYS A 428 -36.26 21.94 -34.09
N LYS A 429 -35.26 22.77 -33.77
CA LYS A 429 -35.28 24.21 -34.08
C LYS A 429 -34.99 24.51 -35.55
N ALA A 430 -34.29 23.62 -36.26
CA ALA A 430 -34.02 23.76 -37.69
C ALA A 430 -35.23 23.38 -38.56
N SER A 431 -36.11 22.47 -38.10
CA SER A 431 -37.30 22.06 -38.84
C SER A 431 -38.49 23.03 -38.74
N GLU A 432 -38.40 24.08 -37.92
CA GLU A 432 -39.47 25.07 -37.72
C GLU A 432 -39.24 26.38 -38.49
N ILE A 433 -38.14 26.48 -39.25
CA ILE A 433 -37.78 27.68 -40.05
C ILE A 433 -37.96 27.45 -41.57
N GLU A 434 -38.24 26.22 -42.01
CA GLU A 434 -38.53 25.88 -43.42
C GLU A 434 -39.99 25.40 -43.66
N GLY A 435 -40.94 25.84 -42.83
CA GLY A 435 -42.38 25.57 -42.98
C GLY A 435 -43.16 26.73 -43.54
#